data_AF-A0A959DM64-F1
#
_entry.id   AF-A0A959DM64-F1
#
_cell.length_a   1.000
_cell.length_b   1.000
_cell.length_c   1.000
_cell.angle_alpha   90.00
_cell.angle_beta   90.00
_cell.angle_gamma   90.00
#
_symmetry.space_group_name_H-M   'P 1'
#
loop_
_entity.id
_entity.type
_entity.pdbx_description
1 polymer ?
#
loop_
_entity_poly.entity_id
_entity_poly.type
_entity_poly.pdbx_seq_one_letter_code
_entity_poly.pdbx_strand_id
1 'polypeptide(L)'
;QVLGENLEIITPIRDLKLLRAEEIGYLQKNGVDWPWEKGKYSINQGIWGTSVGGVETLTSHQPLPEEAYPSPLEKTEPVEVSLQFEKGELAGVAGKTFSHPTEAIQALQELAAPYAIGRDTHVGDTIIGIKGRVGFEAAAPLLIIKAHHLLEKHVLTKWQQYWKEQLANWYGMLLHEGQYLDPVMRNIETFLEDTQQNVSGTVFARLHPYRFELLGIASEYDLMNSGFGQYGEMNKAWTGDDVRGFTKVLSNQLKIHHFVNQQQEQHD
;
A
#
# COMPACT_ATOMS: atom_id res chain seq x y z
N GLN A 1 -20.61 10.82 -15.99
CA GLN A 1 -22.08 10.86 -15.89
C GLN A 1 -22.55 11.15 -14.46
N VAL A 2 -22.00 10.50 -13.41
CA VAL A 2 -22.37 10.81 -12.00
C VAL A 2 -22.11 12.27 -11.60
N LEU A 3 -20.92 12.82 -11.86
CA LEU A 3 -20.56 14.21 -11.51
C LEU A 3 -20.88 15.24 -12.61
N GLY A 4 -21.45 14.79 -13.72
CA GLY A 4 -21.61 15.58 -14.93
C GLY A 4 -22.77 15.00 -15.72
N GLU A 5 -23.97 15.22 -15.19
CA GLU A 5 -25.21 14.83 -15.84
C GLU A 5 -25.32 15.59 -17.16
N ASN A 6 -25.59 14.87 -18.25
CA ASN A 6 -25.69 15.40 -19.62
C ASN A 6 -24.39 15.87 -20.29
N LEU A 7 -23.21 15.57 -19.73
CA LEU A 7 -21.96 15.74 -20.47
C LEU A 7 -21.80 14.61 -21.50
N GLU A 8 -21.54 14.98 -22.74
CA GLU A 8 -21.10 14.05 -23.78
C GLU A 8 -19.68 13.57 -23.46
N ILE A 9 -19.49 12.25 -23.42
CA ILE A 9 -18.18 11.62 -23.22
C ILE A 9 -17.71 11.11 -24.57
N ILE A 10 -16.66 11.72 -25.12
CA ILE A 10 -16.04 11.32 -26.38
C ILE A 10 -14.79 10.49 -26.04
N THR A 11 -14.67 9.28 -26.62
CA THR A 11 -13.54 8.37 -26.37
C THR A 11 -12.79 7.98 -27.65
N PRO A 12 -12.10 8.91 -28.33
CA PRO A 12 -11.57 8.70 -29.68
C PRO A 12 -10.67 7.46 -29.82
N ILE A 13 -9.83 7.16 -28.82
CA ILE A 13 -8.96 5.97 -28.86
C ILE A 13 -9.78 4.68 -28.93
N ARG A 14 -10.89 4.59 -28.19
CA ARG A 14 -11.77 3.41 -28.17
C ARG A 14 -12.72 3.38 -29.36
N ASP A 15 -13.28 4.53 -29.70
CA ASP A 15 -14.31 4.66 -30.73
C ASP A 15 -13.71 4.48 -32.14
N LEU A 16 -12.54 5.08 -32.37
CA LEU A 16 -11.84 5.03 -33.66
C LEU A 16 -10.85 3.86 -33.75
N LYS A 17 -10.54 3.20 -32.62
CA LYS A 17 -9.60 2.06 -32.53
C LYS A 17 -8.23 2.38 -33.17
N LEU A 18 -7.72 3.58 -32.90
CA LEU A 18 -6.49 4.07 -33.51
C LEU A 18 -5.29 3.18 -33.15
N LEU A 19 -4.52 2.81 -34.16
CA LEU A 19 -3.23 2.17 -33.99
C LEU A 19 -2.16 3.24 -33.77
N ARG A 20 -1.11 2.87 -33.02
CA ARG A 20 0.02 3.77 -32.72
C ARG A 20 0.64 4.38 -33.98
N ALA A 21 0.76 3.61 -35.06
CA ALA A 21 1.29 4.09 -36.34
C ALA A 21 0.40 5.17 -36.98
N GLU A 22 -0.91 5.08 -36.83
CA GLU A 22 -1.87 6.07 -37.34
C GLU A 22 -1.79 7.37 -36.54
N GLU A 23 -1.63 7.29 -35.22
CA GLU A 23 -1.39 8.45 -34.34
C GLU A 23 -0.11 9.19 -34.76
N ILE A 24 0.99 8.46 -34.96
CA ILE A 24 2.28 9.02 -35.37
C ILE A 24 2.16 9.70 -36.74
N GLY A 25 1.53 9.01 -37.71
CA GLY A 25 1.33 9.57 -39.05
C GLY A 25 0.45 10.83 -39.04
N TYR A 26 -0.58 10.87 -38.19
CA TYR A 26 -1.39 12.07 -37.98
C TYR A 26 -0.56 13.23 -37.42
N LEU A 27 0.24 12.97 -36.38
CA LEU A 27 1.09 13.99 -35.75
C LEU A 27 2.15 14.54 -36.72
N GLN A 28 2.81 13.67 -37.49
CA GLN A 28 3.76 14.07 -38.52
C GLN A 28 3.13 14.92 -39.63
N LYS A 29 1.94 14.54 -40.13
CA LYS A 29 1.19 15.33 -41.12
C LYS A 29 0.81 16.72 -40.61
N ASN A 30 0.68 16.88 -39.28
CA ASN A 30 0.39 18.15 -38.63
C ASN A 30 1.65 18.87 -38.10
N GLY A 31 2.84 18.45 -38.52
CA GLY A 31 4.10 19.15 -38.22
C GLY A 31 4.68 18.91 -36.83
N VAL A 32 4.22 17.87 -36.11
CA VAL A 32 4.80 17.49 -34.82
C VAL A 32 6.05 16.63 -35.06
N ASP A 33 7.21 17.17 -34.71
CA ASP A 33 8.50 16.47 -34.73
C ASP A 33 8.85 15.97 -33.32
N TRP A 34 8.97 14.64 -33.18
CA TRP A 34 9.22 13.98 -31.90
C TRP A 34 10.09 12.72 -32.10
N PRO A 35 11.03 12.41 -31.19
CA PRO A 35 11.80 11.18 -31.24
C PRO A 35 10.93 9.96 -30.88
N TRP A 36 10.25 9.39 -31.88
CA TRP A 36 9.29 8.29 -31.73
C TRP A 36 9.90 7.01 -31.11
N GLU A 37 11.22 6.81 -31.24
CA GLU A 37 12.01 5.76 -30.58
C GLU A 37 11.90 5.82 -29.03
N LYS A 38 11.69 7.01 -28.44
CA LYS A 38 11.48 7.19 -27.00
C LYS A 38 10.10 6.69 -26.51
N GLY A 39 9.23 6.26 -27.43
CA GLY A 39 7.91 5.72 -27.13
C GLY A 39 7.89 4.20 -26.88
N LYS A 40 9.05 3.55 -26.68
CA LYS A 40 9.13 2.10 -26.41
C LYS A 40 8.28 1.69 -25.20
N TYR A 41 8.34 2.48 -24.12
CA TYR A 41 7.52 2.29 -22.93
C TYR A 41 6.52 3.43 -22.77
N SER A 42 5.32 3.07 -22.30
CA SER A 42 4.34 4.01 -21.79
C SER A 42 4.60 4.23 -20.31
N ILE A 43 5.04 5.42 -19.95
CA ILE A 43 5.32 5.81 -18.56
C ILE A 43 4.20 6.73 -18.09
N ASN A 44 3.55 6.37 -16.99
CA ASN A 44 2.62 7.24 -16.28
C ASN A 44 3.20 7.54 -14.90
N GLN A 45 3.67 8.77 -14.71
CA GLN A 45 4.34 9.20 -13.49
C GLN A 45 3.46 10.22 -12.75
N GLY A 46 3.22 9.95 -11.46
CA GLY A 46 2.56 10.87 -10.56
C GLY A 46 3.30 10.95 -9.22
N ILE A 47 2.77 11.76 -8.30
CA ILE A 47 3.34 11.93 -6.96
C ILE A 47 3.37 10.62 -6.16
N TRP A 48 2.43 9.71 -6.42
CA TRP A 48 2.27 8.43 -5.72
C TRP A 48 2.98 7.26 -6.43
N GLY A 49 3.85 7.55 -7.40
CA GLY A 49 4.64 6.54 -8.09
C GLY A 49 4.47 6.55 -9.60
N THR A 50 5.18 5.63 -10.24
CA THR A 50 5.26 5.49 -11.68
C THR A 50 4.77 4.12 -12.09
N SER A 51 3.96 4.04 -13.15
CA SER A 51 3.70 2.80 -13.86
C SER A 51 4.39 2.78 -15.23
N VAL A 52 4.91 1.60 -15.60
CA VAL A 52 5.65 1.37 -16.84
C VAL A 52 4.98 0.21 -17.58
N GLY A 53 4.48 0.49 -18.78
CA GLY A 53 3.85 -0.51 -19.65
C GLY A 53 4.53 -0.59 -21.01
N GLY A 54 4.39 -1.74 -21.68
CA GLY A 54 4.93 -2.00 -23.01
C GLY A 54 5.97 -3.11 -23.01
N VAL A 55 6.31 -3.57 -24.22
CA VAL A 55 7.36 -4.56 -24.51
C VAL A 55 7.35 -5.77 -23.54
N GLU A 56 8.21 -5.80 -22.53
CA GLU A 56 8.35 -6.93 -21.61
C GLU A 56 7.10 -7.13 -20.75
N THR A 57 6.29 -6.09 -20.51
CA THR A 57 5.00 -6.23 -19.80
C THR A 57 3.90 -6.84 -20.68
N LEU A 58 4.10 -6.98 -21.99
CA LEU A 58 3.16 -7.65 -22.90
C LEU A 58 3.35 -9.17 -22.94
N THR A 59 4.43 -9.67 -22.35
CA THR A 59 4.69 -11.11 -22.19
C THR A 59 4.82 -11.45 -20.70
N SER A 60 4.99 -12.72 -20.33
CA SER A 60 5.04 -13.16 -18.93
C SER A 60 6.43 -13.58 -18.43
N HIS A 61 7.41 -13.73 -19.32
CA HIS A 61 8.67 -14.42 -19.01
C HIS A 61 9.90 -13.49 -18.95
N GLN A 62 9.73 -12.21 -19.26
CA GLN A 62 10.81 -11.22 -19.26
C GLN A 62 10.60 -10.18 -18.14
N PRO A 63 11.66 -9.81 -17.39
CA PRO A 63 11.60 -8.69 -16.46
C PRO A 63 11.67 -7.36 -17.21
N LEU A 64 11.21 -6.28 -16.59
CA LEU A 64 11.52 -4.94 -17.08
C LEU A 64 13.02 -4.65 -16.87
N PRO A 65 13.74 -4.18 -17.89
CA PRO A 65 15.13 -3.81 -17.74
C PRO A 65 15.28 -2.48 -16.99
N GLU A 66 16.45 -2.21 -16.44
CA GLU A 66 16.75 -1.02 -15.63
C GLU A 66 16.42 0.28 -16.37
N GLU A 67 16.73 0.35 -17.67
CA GLU A 67 16.46 1.52 -18.52
C GLU A 67 14.96 1.77 -18.80
N ALA A 68 14.07 0.85 -18.42
CA ALA A 68 12.63 1.06 -18.53
C ALA A 68 12.08 1.97 -17.41
N TYR A 69 12.81 2.07 -16.29
CA TYR A 69 12.43 2.89 -15.15
C TYR A 69 12.99 4.32 -15.31
N PRO A 70 12.21 5.37 -14.99
CA PRO A 70 12.65 6.75 -15.18
C PRO A 70 13.73 7.20 -14.21
N SER A 71 13.75 6.65 -12.99
CA SER A 71 14.75 6.99 -11.97
C SER A 71 15.81 5.90 -11.96
N PRO A 72 17.10 6.16 -12.18
CA PRO A 72 18.15 5.15 -12.06
C PRO A 72 18.52 4.86 -10.59
N LEU A 73 19.21 3.74 -10.35
CA LEU A 73 19.90 3.52 -9.07
C LEU A 73 21.12 4.44 -9.00
N GLU A 74 21.19 5.30 -7.97
CA GLU A 74 22.28 6.28 -7.79
C GLU A 74 23.00 6.13 -6.45
N LYS A 75 22.32 5.63 -5.40
CA LYS A 75 22.88 5.47 -4.06
C LYS A 75 22.98 4.01 -3.65
N THR A 76 24.15 3.61 -3.17
CA THR A 76 24.43 2.25 -2.67
C THR A 76 24.57 2.18 -1.16
N GLU A 77 25.04 3.26 -0.53
CA GLU A 77 25.29 3.30 0.91
C GLU A 77 23.98 3.41 1.70
N PRO A 78 23.75 2.52 2.67
CA PRO A 78 22.53 2.56 3.45
C PRO A 78 22.37 3.86 4.24
N VAL A 79 21.14 4.38 4.31
CA VAL A 79 20.83 5.58 5.09
C VAL A 79 19.62 5.34 5.97
N GLU A 80 19.68 5.84 7.20
CA GLU A 80 18.53 5.84 8.11
C GLU A 80 17.67 7.07 7.86
N VAL A 81 16.36 6.87 7.88
CA VAL A 81 15.35 7.90 7.70
C VAL A 81 14.27 7.73 8.75
N SER A 82 13.75 8.84 9.26
CA SER A 82 12.59 8.86 10.15
C SER A 82 11.35 9.33 9.39
N LEU A 83 10.21 8.69 9.63
CA LEU A 83 8.90 9.09 9.11
C LEU A 83 8.02 9.42 10.31
N GLN A 84 7.54 10.66 10.37
CA GLN A 84 6.71 11.16 11.46
C GLN A 84 5.26 11.17 11.00
N PHE A 85 4.41 10.54 11.80
CA PHE A 85 2.97 10.45 11.57
C PHE A 85 2.22 11.23 12.64
N GLU A 86 1.16 11.92 12.22
CA GLU A 86 0.18 12.55 13.09
C GLU A 86 -1.20 12.07 12.65
N LYS A 87 -1.91 11.39 13.55
CA LYS A 87 -3.24 10.81 13.30
C LYS A 87 -3.30 10.02 11.99
N GLY A 88 -2.30 9.18 11.76
CA GLY A 88 -2.17 8.33 10.57
C GLY A 88 -1.60 9.03 9.33
N GLU A 89 -1.48 10.35 9.33
CA GLU A 89 -0.97 11.11 8.18
C GLU A 89 0.54 11.36 8.28
N LEU A 90 1.26 11.27 7.16
CA LEU A 90 2.68 11.60 7.11
C LEU A 90 2.87 13.12 7.26
N ALA A 91 3.39 13.54 8.41
CA ALA A 91 3.61 14.94 8.76
C ALA A 91 5.09 15.35 8.66
N GLY A 92 6.02 14.41 8.64
CA GLY A 92 7.45 14.72 8.65
C GLY A 92 8.36 13.59 8.17
N VAL A 93 9.55 13.97 7.70
CA VAL A 93 10.55 13.08 7.11
C VAL A 93 11.95 13.57 7.51
N ALA A 94 12.81 12.65 7.97
CA ALA A 94 14.19 12.94 8.37
C ALA A 94 14.32 14.11 9.38
N GLY A 95 13.37 14.20 10.33
CA GLY A 95 13.35 15.25 11.35
C GLY A 95 12.78 16.59 10.89
N LYS A 96 12.39 16.73 9.61
CA LYS A 96 11.73 17.93 9.09
C LYS A 96 10.22 17.71 9.00
N THR A 97 9.44 18.64 9.53
CA THR A 97 7.99 18.67 9.38
C THR A 97 7.57 19.45 8.13
N PHE A 98 6.39 19.13 7.61
CA PHE A 98 5.85 19.75 6.40
C PHE A 98 4.44 20.28 6.67
N SER A 99 4.08 21.37 6.01
CA SER A 99 2.75 21.98 6.14
C SER A 99 1.69 21.23 5.35
N HIS A 100 2.08 20.44 4.35
CA HIS A 100 1.16 19.70 3.50
C HIS A 100 1.68 18.28 3.24
N PRO A 101 0.83 17.22 3.29
CA PRO A 101 1.26 15.84 3.10
C PRO A 101 1.99 15.59 1.77
N THR A 102 1.64 16.31 0.71
CA THR A 102 2.31 16.19 -0.60
C THR A 102 3.78 16.60 -0.54
N GLU A 103 4.12 17.63 0.25
CA GLU A 103 5.51 18.07 0.42
C GLU A 103 6.33 16.99 1.15
N ALA A 104 5.73 16.35 2.16
CA ALA A 104 6.35 15.23 2.87
C ALA A 104 6.57 14.02 1.95
N ILE A 105 5.58 13.68 1.12
CA ILE A 105 5.68 12.60 0.12
C ILE A 105 6.81 12.90 -0.88
N GLN A 106 6.88 14.12 -1.40
CA GLN A 106 7.94 14.53 -2.33
C GLN A 106 9.32 14.48 -1.69
N ALA A 107 9.46 14.99 -0.46
CA ALA A 107 10.73 14.93 0.27
C ALA A 107 11.18 13.48 0.53
N LEU A 108 10.25 12.59 0.88
CA LEU A 108 10.57 11.16 1.02
C LEU A 108 10.93 10.54 -0.33
N GLN A 109 10.24 10.88 -1.40
CA GLN A 109 10.51 10.38 -2.74
C GLN A 109 11.91 10.81 -3.22
N GLU A 110 12.30 12.07 -3.02
CA GLU A 110 13.65 12.57 -3.33
C GLU A 110 14.74 11.81 -2.57
N LEU A 111 14.46 11.41 -1.33
CA LEU A 111 15.40 10.67 -0.50
C LEU A 111 15.49 9.19 -0.93
N ALA A 112 14.37 8.57 -1.27
CA ALA A 112 14.25 7.13 -1.49
C ALA A 112 14.38 6.68 -2.96
N ALA A 113 14.02 7.51 -3.93
CA ALA A 113 14.12 7.18 -5.36
C ALA A 113 15.55 6.81 -5.81
N PRO A 114 16.63 7.49 -5.34
CA PRO A 114 18.00 7.12 -5.68
C PRO A 114 18.41 5.69 -5.28
N TYR A 115 17.62 5.01 -4.44
CA TYR A 115 17.84 3.63 -4.02
C TYR A 115 17.08 2.60 -4.87
N ALA A 116 16.34 3.01 -5.92
CA ALA A 116 15.53 2.11 -6.75
C ALA A 116 14.51 1.25 -5.96
N ILE A 117 14.01 1.78 -4.83
CA ILE A 117 13.05 1.08 -3.98
C ILE A 117 11.68 1.04 -4.66
N GLY A 118 10.99 -0.08 -4.51
CA GLY A 118 9.62 -0.20 -4.96
C GLY A 118 9.46 -0.49 -6.44
N ARG A 119 10.52 -0.97 -7.09
CA ARG A 119 10.47 -1.52 -8.42
C ARG A 119 9.97 -2.95 -8.40
N ASP A 120 8.86 -3.20 -9.06
CA ASP A 120 8.29 -4.54 -9.21
C ASP A 120 7.36 -4.61 -10.44
N THR A 121 6.92 -5.81 -10.79
CA THR A 121 5.88 -6.02 -11.79
C THR A 121 4.62 -6.59 -11.14
N HIS A 122 3.49 -5.93 -11.35
CA HIS A 122 2.20 -6.41 -10.91
C HIS A 122 1.48 -7.11 -12.07
N VAL A 123 0.82 -8.23 -11.76
CA VAL A 123 -0.17 -8.88 -12.62
C VAL A 123 -1.49 -8.89 -11.88
N GLY A 124 -2.52 -8.29 -12.48
CA GLY A 124 -3.83 -8.14 -11.84
C GLY A 124 -4.97 -8.29 -12.82
N ASP A 125 -6.16 -8.49 -12.27
CA ASP A 125 -7.41 -8.49 -13.04
C ASP A 125 -7.89 -7.05 -13.24
N THR A 126 -8.23 -6.72 -14.47
CA THR A 126 -8.86 -5.43 -14.81
C THR A 126 -10.37 -5.53 -14.64
N ILE A 127 -11.03 -4.40 -14.41
CA ILE A 127 -12.49 -4.34 -14.28
C ILE A 127 -13.25 -4.87 -15.52
N ILE A 128 -12.61 -4.86 -16.68
CA ILE A 128 -13.20 -5.37 -17.93
C ILE A 128 -12.95 -6.88 -18.15
N GLY A 129 -12.39 -7.59 -17.15
CA GLY A 129 -12.29 -9.04 -17.15
C GLY A 129 -11.06 -9.64 -17.85
N ILE A 130 -10.02 -8.82 -18.11
CA ILE A 130 -8.73 -9.31 -18.64
C ILE A 130 -7.62 -9.16 -17.60
N LYS A 131 -6.55 -9.96 -17.72
CA LYS A 131 -5.32 -9.75 -16.96
C LYS A 131 -4.45 -8.67 -17.60
N GLY A 132 -3.95 -7.76 -16.78
CA GLY A 132 -2.94 -6.78 -17.15
C GLY A 132 -1.63 -7.07 -16.42
N ARG A 133 -0.50 -6.78 -17.08
CA ARG A 133 0.83 -6.79 -16.47
C ARG A 133 1.46 -5.43 -16.65
N VAL A 134 1.98 -4.85 -15.56
CA VAL A 134 2.52 -3.49 -15.53
C VAL A 134 3.65 -3.40 -14.52
N GLY A 135 4.72 -2.67 -14.87
CA GLY A 135 5.79 -2.33 -13.96
C GLY A 135 5.42 -1.16 -13.06
N PHE A 136 5.97 -1.13 -11.86
CA PHE A 136 5.79 -0.03 -10.92
C PHE A 136 7.13 0.43 -10.36
N GLU A 137 7.22 1.71 -10.02
CA GLU A 137 8.24 2.30 -9.14
C GLU A 137 7.53 3.21 -8.13
N ALA A 138 7.54 2.83 -6.85
CA ALA A 138 6.76 3.51 -5.81
C ALA A 138 7.50 3.58 -4.46
N ALA A 139 8.69 4.19 -4.45
CA ALA A 139 9.57 4.23 -3.28
C ALA A 139 8.90 4.87 -2.04
N ALA A 140 8.45 6.13 -2.14
CA ALA A 140 7.80 6.82 -1.02
C ALA A 140 6.50 6.14 -0.56
N PRO A 141 5.53 5.82 -1.44
CA PRO A 141 4.30 5.11 -1.05
C PRO A 141 4.55 3.82 -0.26
N LEU A 142 5.48 2.98 -0.72
CA LEU A 142 5.76 1.71 -0.04
C LEU A 142 6.38 1.92 1.34
N LEU A 143 7.30 2.89 1.48
CA LEU A 143 7.85 3.27 2.77
C LEU A 143 6.76 3.81 3.71
N ILE A 144 5.89 4.71 3.22
CA ILE A 144 4.78 5.28 4.00
C ILE A 144 3.85 4.18 4.48
N ILE A 145 3.36 3.32 3.57
CA ILE A 145 2.42 2.25 3.90
C ILE A 145 3.03 1.27 4.90
N LYS A 146 4.27 0.82 4.70
CA LYS A 146 4.90 -0.15 5.60
C LYS A 146 5.27 0.46 6.95
N ALA A 147 5.70 1.72 6.98
CA ALA A 147 5.94 2.45 8.23
C ALA A 147 4.64 2.67 9.01
N HIS A 148 3.58 3.11 8.32
CA HIS A 148 2.25 3.27 8.89
C HIS A 148 1.71 1.97 9.48
N HIS A 149 1.80 0.85 8.75
CA HIS A 149 1.42 -0.47 9.25
C HIS A 149 2.22 -0.88 10.50
N LEU A 150 3.51 -0.55 10.57
CA LEU A 150 4.30 -0.82 11.77
C LEU A 150 3.81 0.02 12.95
N LEU A 151 3.55 1.31 12.75
CA LEU A 151 3.02 2.18 13.81
C LEU A 151 1.65 1.70 14.29
N GLU A 152 0.74 1.35 13.38
CA GLU A 152 -0.57 0.79 13.73
C GLU A 152 -0.47 -0.48 14.58
N LYS A 153 0.53 -1.34 14.35
CA LYS A 153 0.73 -2.55 15.17
C LYS A 153 1.04 -2.23 16.64
N HIS A 154 1.68 -1.10 16.89
CA HIS A 154 2.01 -0.64 18.22
C HIS A 154 0.88 0.15 18.89
N VAL A 155 0.00 0.78 18.10
CA VAL A 155 -1.02 1.70 18.61
C VAL A 155 -2.42 1.10 18.65
N LEU A 156 -2.74 0.19 17.72
CA LEU A 156 -4.08 -0.37 17.59
C LEU A 156 -4.18 -1.73 18.25
N THR A 157 -5.33 -1.99 18.88
CA THR A 157 -5.63 -3.31 19.44
C THR A 157 -5.74 -4.37 18.33
N LYS A 158 -5.57 -5.65 18.70
CA LYS A 158 -5.68 -6.78 17.78
C LYS A 158 -6.93 -6.74 16.89
N TRP A 159 -8.09 -6.43 17.48
CA TRP A 159 -9.36 -6.45 16.76
C TRP A 159 -9.60 -5.21 15.91
N GLN A 160 -9.06 -4.05 16.30
CA GLN A 160 -9.03 -2.87 15.42
C GLN A 160 -8.18 -3.16 14.18
N GLN A 161 -6.99 -3.73 14.33
CA GLN A 161 -6.13 -4.10 13.20
C GLN A 161 -6.84 -5.10 12.27
N TYR A 162 -7.44 -6.15 12.82
CA TYR A 162 -8.15 -7.17 12.04
C TYR A 162 -9.24 -6.57 11.16
N TRP A 163 -10.13 -5.74 11.73
CA TRP A 163 -11.22 -5.14 10.95
C TRP A 163 -10.74 -4.05 9.99
N LYS A 164 -9.78 -3.23 10.42
CA LYS A 164 -9.19 -2.18 9.58
C LYS A 164 -8.53 -2.76 8.35
N GLU A 165 -7.80 -3.87 8.46
CA GLU A 165 -7.14 -4.52 7.33
C GLU A 165 -8.16 -5.00 6.28
N GLN A 166 -9.26 -5.61 6.72
CA GLN A 166 -10.31 -6.09 5.82
C GLN A 166 -10.99 -4.93 5.07
N LEU A 167 -11.34 -3.86 5.80
CA LEU A 167 -11.97 -2.68 5.21
C LEU A 167 -11.01 -1.92 4.29
N ALA A 168 -9.73 -1.81 4.65
CA ALA A 168 -8.72 -1.17 3.82
C ALA A 168 -8.48 -1.93 2.51
N ASN A 169 -8.44 -3.27 2.56
CA ASN A 169 -8.32 -4.11 1.36
C ASN A 169 -9.50 -3.90 0.42
N TRP A 170 -10.72 -3.89 0.95
CA TRP A 170 -11.92 -3.71 0.15
C TRP A 170 -12.04 -2.29 -0.41
N TYR A 171 -11.69 -1.28 0.39
CA TYR A 171 -11.62 0.12 -0.05
C TYR A 171 -10.63 0.32 -1.21
N GLY A 172 -9.43 -0.27 -1.09
CA GLY A 172 -8.42 -0.22 -2.15
C GLY A 172 -8.88 -0.89 -3.45
N MET A 173 -9.60 -2.01 -3.34
CA MET A 173 -10.21 -2.70 -4.49
C MET A 173 -11.25 -1.81 -5.19
N LEU A 174 -12.19 -1.22 -4.46
CA LEU A 174 -13.20 -0.33 -5.04
C LEU A 174 -12.59 0.92 -5.68
N LEU A 175 -11.55 1.49 -5.07
CA LEU A 175 -10.82 2.61 -5.64
C LEU A 175 -10.17 2.22 -6.97
N HIS A 176 -9.54 1.04 -7.04
CA HIS A 176 -8.97 0.49 -8.27
C HIS A 176 -10.05 0.25 -9.35
N GLU A 177 -11.24 -0.19 -8.97
CA GLU A 177 -12.38 -0.44 -9.85
C GLU A 177 -13.20 0.84 -10.19
N GLY A 178 -12.70 2.02 -9.84
CA GLY A 178 -13.36 3.29 -10.16
C GLY A 178 -14.69 3.51 -9.44
N GLN A 179 -14.96 2.78 -8.35
CA GLN A 179 -16.18 2.85 -7.55
C GLN A 179 -16.08 3.90 -6.41
N TYR A 180 -15.21 4.89 -6.55
CA TYR A 180 -14.92 5.87 -5.49
C TYR A 180 -16.15 6.65 -4.97
N LEU A 181 -17.12 6.87 -5.86
CA LEU A 181 -18.35 7.62 -5.55
C LEU A 181 -19.44 6.77 -4.89
N ASP A 182 -19.23 5.46 -4.72
CA ASP A 182 -20.18 4.62 -3.99
C ASP A 182 -20.27 5.09 -2.52
N PRO A 183 -21.48 5.30 -1.95
CA PRO A 183 -21.65 5.77 -0.57
C PRO A 183 -20.92 4.93 0.48
N VAL A 184 -20.74 3.63 0.23
CA VAL A 184 -20.01 2.74 1.13
C VAL A 184 -18.56 3.21 1.36
N MET A 185 -17.95 3.88 0.38
CA MET A 185 -16.59 4.42 0.49
C MET A 185 -16.52 5.43 1.63
N ARG A 186 -17.53 6.31 1.77
CA ARG A 186 -17.58 7.30 2.87
C ARG A 186 -17.78 6.63 4.22
N ASN A 187 -18.58 5.55 4.27
CA ASN A 187 -18.78 4.81 5.52
C ASN A 187 -17.49 4.13 5.99
N ILE A 188 -16.71 3.59 5.07
CA ILE A 188 -15.42 2.98 5.38
C ILE A 188 -14.40 4.04 5.80
N GLU A 189 -14.34 5.18 5.11
CA GLU A 189 -13.46 6.29 5.50
C GLU A 189 -13.71 6.75 6.93
N THR A 190 -14.98 6.87 7.36
CA THR A 190 -15.29 7.20 8.77
C THR A 190 -14.70 6.19 9.75
N PHE A 191 -14.77 4.89 9.45
CA PHE A 191 -14.12 3.87 10.27
C PHE A 191 -12.59 4.04 10.25
N LEU A 192 -12.00 4.23 9.08
CA LEU A 192 -10.55 4.42 8.94
C LEU A 192 -10.09 5.65 9.73
N GLU A 193 -10.70 6.81 9.54
CA GLU A 193 -10.39 8.07 10.26
C GLU A 193 -10.47 7.90 11.78
N ASP A 194 -11.51 7.23 12.29
CA ASP A 194 -11.64 6.96 13.73
C ASP A 194 -10.51 6.07 14.26
N THR A 195 -10.09 5.05 13.50
CA THR A 195 -8.95 4.21 13.91
C THR A 195 -7.64 5.00 14.00
N GLN A 196 -7.50 6.11 13.28
CA GLN A 196 -6.23 6.83 13.20
C GLN A 196 -5.99 7.83 14.33
N GLN A 197 -6.95 8.07 15.25
CA GLN A 197 -6.86 9.13 16.27
C GLN A 197 -5.57 9.10 17.12
N ASN A 198 -5.04 7.92 17.40
CA ASN A 198 -3.82 7.74 18.20
C ASN A 198 -2.61 7.29 17.37
N VAL A 199 -2.75 7.12 16.05
CA VAL A 199 -1.67 6.63 15.15
C VAL A 199 -0.70 7.78 14.88
N SER A 200 -0.03 8.20 15.94
CA SER A 200 0.90 9.32 15.98
C SER A 200 2.22 8.87 16.57
N GLY A 201 3.33 9.20 15.91
CA GLY A 201 4.66 8.76 16.32
C GLY A 201 5.67 8.82 15.19
N THR A 202 6.90 8.42 15.50
CA THR A 202 8.00 8.35 14.53
C THR A 202 8.35 6.89 14.24
N VAL A 203 8.47 6.54 12.97
CA VAL A 203 8.96 5.24 12.50
C VAL A 203 10.35 5.44 11.94
N PHE A 204 11.29 4.59 12.34
CA PHE A 204 12.66 4.60 11.84
C PHE A 204 12.81 3.51 10.79
N ALA A 205 13.39 3.86 9.65
CA ALA A 205 13.67 2.94 8.56
C ALA A 205 15.10 3.11 8.06
N ARG A 206 15.65 2.05 7.44
CA ARG A 206 16.93 2.08 6.74
C ARG A 206 16.70 1.77 5.28
N LEU A 207 17.20 2.61 4.39
CA LEU A 207 17.11 2.42 2.95
C LEU A 207 18.36 1.71 2.44
N HIS A 208 18.15 0.80 1.51
CA HIS A 208 19.19 0.08 0.78
C HIS A 208 18.81 0.06 -0.70
N PRO A 209 19.75 -0.23 -1.61
CA PRO A 209 19.39 -0.54 -2.99
C PRO A 209 18.27 -1.59 -3.06
N TYR A 210 17.18 -1.25 -3.74
CA TYR A 210 16.00 -2.06 -4.01
C TYR A 210 15.16 -2.50 -2.79
N ARG A 211 15.55 -2.14 -1.56
CA ARG A 211 14.82 -2.55 -0.35
C ARG A 211 14.90 -1.53 0.77
N PHE A 212 14.11 -1.75 1.81
CA PHE A 212 14.24 -1.03 3.07
C PHE A 212 14.01 -1.97 4.25
N GLU A 213 14.46 -1.53 5.41
CA GLU A 213 14.28 -2.21 6.70
C GLU A 213 13.51 -1.25 7.61
N LEU A 214 12.52 -1.75 8.35
CA LEU A 214 11.90 -0.99 9.42
C LEU A 214 12.64 -1.32 10.72
N LEU A 215 13.16 -0.30 11.39
CA LEU A 215 14.05 -0.46 12.55
C LEU A 215 13.29 -0.41 13.87
N GLY A 216 12.17 0.30 13.93
CA GLY A 216 11.36 0.44 15.14
C GLY A 216 10.52 1.72 15.12
N ILE A 217 9.87 2.01 16.24
CA ILE A 217 9.01 3.18 16.41
C ILE A 217 9.30 3.91 17.73
N ALA A 218 8.86 5.16 17.81
CA ALA A 218 8.69 5.92 19.03
C ALA A 218 7.30 6.58 19.01
N SER A 219 6.47 6.27 20.00
CA SER A 219 5.11 6.83 20.13
C SER A 219 4.72 6.94 21.60
N GLU A 220 3.99 8.00 21.95
CA GLU A 220 3.37 8.14 23.28
C GLU A 220 2.19 7.16 23.46
N TYR A 221 1.69 6.58 22.37
CA TYR A 221 0.57 5.64 22.33
C TYR A 221 1.01 4.19 22.12
N ASP A 222 2.30 3.88 22.30
CA ASP A 222 2.82 2.52 22.14
C ASP A 222 2.24 1.60 23.23
N LEU A 223 1.40 0.65 22.81
CA LEU A 223 0.77 -0.35 23.68
C LEU A 223 1.78 -1.35 24.26
N MET A 224 3.03 -1.37 23.77
CA MET A 224 4.13 -2.10 24.42
C MET A 224 4.60 -1.40 25.70
N ASN A 225 4.44 -0.07 25.81
CA ASN A 225 4.76 0.71 27.01
C ASN A 225 3.63 0.62 28.05
N SER A 226 3.22 -0.61 28.36
CA SER A 226 2.14 -0.85 29.30
C SER A 226 2.76 -1.18 30.66
N GLY A 227 2.49 -0.37 31.69
CA GLY A 227 2.94 -0.62 33.07
C GLY A 227 2.44 -1.94 33.69
N PHE A 228 1.78 -2.79 32.90
CA PHE A 228 1.11 -4.03 33.24
C PHE A 228 1.99 -5.28 33.03
N GLY A 229 3.10 -5.17 32.30
CA GLY A 229 4.09 -6.24 32.18
C GLY A 229 4.92 -6.17 30.90
N GLN A 230 6.02 -6.92 30.88
CA GLN A 230 6.88 -7.07 29.71
C GLN A 230 6.83 -8.53 29.23
N TYR A 231 6.59 -8.73 27.94
CA TYR A 231 6.52 -10.06 27.34
C TYR A 231 7.84 -10.80 27.55
N GLY A 232 7.76 -12.05 28.03
CA GLY A 232 8.95 -12.88 28.31
C GLY A 232 9.63 -12.63 29.64
N GLU A 233 9.25 -11.57 30.39
CA GLU A 233 9.83 -11.27 31.70
C GLU A 233 8.84 -11.46 32.84
N MET A 234 8.01 -10.44 33.11
CA MET A 234 7.13 -10.43 34.27
C MET A 234 5.78 -9.81 33.93
N ASN A 235 4.71 -10.55 34.21
CA ASN A 235 3.34 -10.05 34.15
C ASN A 235 2.89 -9.61 35.54
N LYS A 236 2.33 -8.39 35.66
CA LYS A 236 1.81 -7.86 36.93
C LYS A 236 0.28 -7.75 36.95
N ALA A 237 -0.38 -8.02 35.82
CA ALA A 237 -1.81 -7.79 35.64
C ALA A 237 -2.67 -9.02 35.93
N TRP A 238 -2.12 -10.23 35.82
CA TRP A 238 -2.87 -11.46 36.06
C TRP A 238 -1.99 -12.56 36.68
N THR A 239 -2.64 -13.53 37.32
CA THR A 239 -1.99 -14.68 37.95
C THR A 239 -2.04 -15.92 37.04
N GLY A 240 -1.26 -16.94 37.38
CA GLY A 240 -1.33 -18.22 36.67
C GLY A 240 -2.69 -18.93 36.79
N ASP A 241 -3.44 -18.68 37.87
CA ASP A 241 -4.79 -19.23 38.03
C ASP A 241 -5.80 -18.57 37.09
N ASP A 242 -5.69 -17.25 36.90
CA ASP A 242 -6.53 -16.52 35.95
C ASP A 242 -6.36 -17.08 34.53
N VAL A 243 -5.12 -17.33 34.11
CA VAL A 243 -4.82 -17.90 32.78
C VAL A 243 -5.37 -19.33 32.65
N ARG A 244 -5.24 -20.17 33.69
CA ARG A 244 -5.82 -21.53 33.69
C ARG A 244 -7.34 -21.48 33.59
N GLY A 245 -7.99 -20.61 34.36
CA GLY A 245 -9.43 -20.39 34.33
C GLY A 245 -9.92 -19.92 32.96
N PHE A 246 -9.28 -18.88 32.42
CA PHE A 246 -9.59 -18.36 31.09
C PHE A 246 -9.43 -19.43 30.00
N THR A 247 -8.33 -20.19 30.02
CA THR A 247 -8.08 -21.28 29.06
C THR A 247 -9.16 -22.37 29.15
N LYS A 248 -9.59 -22.72 30.37
CA LYS A 248 -10.66 -23.71 30.58
C LYS A 248 -11.98 -23.23 29.96
N VAL A 249 -12.33 -21.96 30.14
CA VAL A 249 -13.56 -21.38 29.58
C VAL A 249 -13.47 -21.23 28.06
N LEU A 250 -12.38 -20.65 27.55
CA LEU A 250 -12.18 -20.40 26.11
C LEU A 250 -12.17 -21.70 25.29
N SER A 251 -11.57 -22.76 25.83
CA SER A 251 -11.51 -24.08 25.15
C SER A 251 -12.85 -24.83 25.13
N ASN A 252 -13.85 -24.41 25.90
CA ASN A 252 -15.09 -25.17 26.08
C ASN A 252 -15.86 -25.36 24.76
N GLN A 253 -15.92 -24.32 23.92
CA GLN A 253 -16.56 -24.42 22.59
C GLN A 253 -15.94 -25.51 21.71
N LEU A 254 -14.60 -25.63 21.73
CA LEU A 254 -13.88 -26.64 20.95
C LEU A 254 -14.08 -28.04 21.54
N LYS A 255 -14.12 -28.15 22.88
CA LYS A 255 -14.42 -29.42 23.57
C LYS A 255 -15.80 -29.94 23.18
N ILE A 256 -16.80 -29.06 23.14
CA ILE A 256 -18.17 -29.43 22.72
C ILE A 256 -18.17 -29.90 21.27
N HIS A 257 -17.53 -29.17 20.35
CA HIS A 257 -17.42 -29.56 18.94
C HIS A 257 -16.84 -30.97 18.79
N HIS A 258 -15.71 -31.26 19.42
CA HIS A 258 -15.10 -32.59 19.35
C HIS A 258 -15.95 -33.67 20.02
N PHE A 259 -16.57 -33.39 21.17
CA PHE A 259 -17.44 -34.36 21.85
C PHE A 259 -18.64 -34.77 20.98
N VAL A 260 -19.28 -33.81 20.30
CA VAL A 260 -20.43 -34.07 19.42
C VAL A 260 -19.99 -34.81 18.14
N ASN A 261 -18.87 -34.40 17.54
CA ASN A 261 -18.46 -34.90 16.23
C ASN A 261 -17.55 -36.15 16.29
N GLN A 262 -17.06 -36.56 17.46
CA GLN A 262 -16.31 -37.82 17.64
C GLN A 262 -17.12 -39.09 17.35
N GLN A 263 -18.45 -39.03 17.41
CA GLN A 263 -19.30 -40.18 17.09
C GLN A 263 -19.49 -40.40 15.57
N GLN A 264 -19.19 -39.40 14.73
CA GLN A 264 -19.29 -39.54 13.28
C GLN A 264 -18.09 -40.28 12.68
N GLU A 265 -16.90 -40.18 13.27
CA GLU A 265 -15.68 -40.84 12.77
C GLU A 265 -15.61 -42.35 13.10
N GLN A 266 -16.51 -42.88 13.94
CA GLN A 266 -16.54 -44.31 14.29
C GLN A 266 -17.52 -45.14 13.44
N HIS A 267 -18.22 -44.51 12.48
CA HIS A 267 -19.26 -45.15 11.67
C HIS A 267 -19.00 -45.15 10.14
N ASP A 268 -17.82 -44.72 9.70
CA ASP A 268 -17.26 -44.96 8.36
C ASP A 268 -16.06 -45.91 8.42
#